data_AF-A0A353TZH1-F1
#
_entry.id   AF-A0A353TZH1-F1
#
_cell.length_a   1.000
_cell.length_b   1.000
_cell.length_c   1.000
_cell.angle_alpha   90.00
_cell.angle_beta   90.00
_cell.angle_gamma   90.00
#
_symmetry.space_group_name_H-M   'P 1'
#
loop_
_entity.id
_entity.type
_entity.pdbx_description
1 polymer ?
#
loop_
_entity_poly.entity_id
_entity_poly.type
_entity_poly.pdbx_seq_one_letter_code
_entity_poly.pdbx_strand_id
1 'polypeptide(L)'
;YGFSNVPQNTINFQFGLDYKGFSGFVQFYGASNVTRSVGLQGLGGVRNTVFDEGSYWSKDNVNADVPLPRWQVQASDYTNGTRFMFDGSYLRLKYAEISYTFSKEPFMQRLGLTSLKLFVNGNNLYLWTEMPDDRETNTGGWSA
;
A
#
# COMPACT_ATOMS: atom_id res chain seq x y z
N TYR A 1 -3.77 -5.06 -15.68
CA TYR A 1 -3.62 -3.72 -16.29
C TYR A 1 -4.73 -3.50 -17.32
N GLY A 2 -5.19 -2.26 -17.54
CA GLY A 2 -6.30 -1.95 -18.47
C GLY A 2 -7.33 -0.92 -17.96
N PHE A 3 -7.11 -0.36 -16.77
CA PHE A 3 -7.95 0.68 -16.18
C PHE A 3 -7.21 2.02 -16.12
N SER A 4 -7.94 3.10 -15.84
CA SER A 4 -7.34 4.44 -15.67
C SER A 4 -6.36 4.47 -14.48
N ASN A 5 -5.48 5.47 -14.46
CA ASN A 5 -4.65 5.80 -13.29
C ASN A 5 -5.46 6.44 -12.14
N VAL A 6 -6.72 6.79 -12.41
CA VAL A 6 -7.71 7.18 -11.40
C VAL A 6 -8.51 5.93 -11.02
N PRO A 7 -8.65 5.63 -9.72
CA PRO A 7 -9.45 4.49 -9.29
C PRO A 7 -10.90 4.62 -9.77
N GLN A 8 -11.40 3.58 -10.43
CA GLN A 8 -12.80 3.55 -10.86
C GLN A 8 -13.74 3.38 -9.68
N ASN A 9 -13.36 2.55 -8.72
CA ASN A 9 -14.13 2.29 -7.52
C ASN A 9 -13.27 2.51 -6.28
N THR A 10 -13.81 3.23 -5.31
CA THR A 10 -13.20 3.42 -3.99
C THR A 10 -14.19 2.98 -2.93
N ILE A 11 -13.73 2.20 -1.96
CA ILE A 11 -14.53 1.70 -0.86
C ILE A 11 -13.88 2.18 0.44
N ASN A 12 -14.67 2.80 1.31
CA ASN A 12 -14.24 3.15 2.66
C ASN A 12 -15.16 2.41 3.63
N PHE A 13 -14.62 1.38 4.26
CA PHE A 13 -15.34 0.56 5.23
C PHE A 13 -14.91 0.95 6.63
N GLN A 14 -15.87 1.29 7.48
CA GLN A 14 -15.64 1.65 8.88
C GLN A 14 -16.50 0.76 9.76
N PHE A 15 -15.89 0.12 10.74
CA PHE A 15 -16.58 -0.72 11.71
C PHE A 15 -16.23 -0.25 13.12
N GLY A 16 -17.27 0.07 13.89
CA GLY A 16 -17.16 0.44 15.29
C GLY A 16 -18.02 -0.48 16.15
N LEU A 17 -17.49 -0.91 17.29
CA LEU A 17 -18.21 -1.73 18.26
C LEU A 17 -17.92 -1.24 19.68
N ASP A 18 -18.99 -1.00 20.42
CA ASP A 18 -18.94 -0.64 21.83
C ASP A 18 -19.59 -1.73 22.67
N TYR A 19 -18.87 -2.25 23.66
CA TYR A 19 -19.38 -3.27 24.57
C TYR A 19 -18.80 -3.15 25.98
N LYS A 20 -19.66 -2.89 26.97
CA LYS A 20 -19.31 -2.85 28.41
C LYS A 20 -18.03 -2.05 28.73
N GLY A 21 -17.88 -0.88 28.11
CA GLY A 21 -16.72 -0.01 28.31
C GLY A 21 -15.56 -0.26 27.35
N PHE A 22 -15.52 -1.39 26.63
CA PHE A 22 -14.65 -1.56 25.47
C PHE A 22 -15.25 -0.82 24.28
N SER A 23 -14.40 -0.10 23.54
CA SER A 23 -14.73 0.54 22.27
C SER A 23 -13.64 0.19 21.26
N GLY A 24 -14.03 -0.44 20.18
CA GLY A 24 -13.15 -0.79 19.07
C GLY A 24 -13.61 -0.09 17.80
N PHE A 25 -12.67 0.45 17.04
CA PHE A 25 -12.94 1.10 15.78
C PHE A 25 -11.88 0.72 14.76
N VAL A 26 -12.28 0.33 13.55
CA VAL A 26 -11.37 0.03 12.44
C VAL A 26 -11.87 0.67 11.17
N GLN A 27 -10.94 1.19 10.37
CA GLN A 27 -11.18 1.81 9.08
C GLN A 27 -10.30 1.16 8.02
N PHE A 28 -10.95 0.60 7.02
CA PHE A 28 -10.35 0.10 5.80
C PHE A 28 -10.64 1.04 4.64
N TYR A 29 -9.64 1.30 3.83
CA TYR A 29 -9.77 2.03 2.59
C TYR A 29 -9.26 1.16 1.45
N GLY A 30 -10.13 0.87 0.48
CA GLY A 30 -9.81 0.12 -0.71
C GLY A 30 -10.04 0.91 -1.98
N ALA A 31 -9.24 0.63 -2.99
CA ALA A 31 -9.42 1.15 -4.34
C ALA A 31 -9.27 -0.04 -5.30
N SER A 32 -10.17 -0.16 -6.27
CA SER A 32 -10.12 -1.21 -7.28
C SER A 32 -10.19 -0.66 -8.69
N ASN A 33 -9.77 -1.49 -9.65
CA ASN A 33 -9.71 -1.14 -11.07
C ASN A 33 -8.86 0.11 -11.31
N VAL A 34 -7.61 0.07 -10.85
CA VAL A 34 -6.63 1.13 -11.11
C VAL A 34 -5.39 0.50 -11.70
N THR A 35 -4.93 1.00 -12.84
CA THR A 35 -3.63 0.61 -13.39
C THR A 35 -2.62 1.68 -13.04
N ARG A 36 -1.45 1.27 -12.55
CA ARG A 36 -0.39 2.19 -12.14
C ARG A 36 0.86 1.89 -12.93
N SER A 37 1.55 2.95 -13.34
CA SER A 37 2.84 2.84 -14.02
C SER A 37 3.96 3.01 -13.00
N VAL A 38 4.75 1.97 -12.79
CA VAL A 38 5.91 1.96 -11.89
C VAL A 38 7.16 1.76 -12.74
N GLY A 39 7.77 2.87 -13.17
CA GLY A 39 8.95 2.89 -14.02
C GLY A 39 10.25 2.63 -13.24
N LEU A 40 10.38 1.46 -12.63
CA LEU A 40 11.62 1.02 -12.00
C LEU A 40 12.51 0.40 -13.07
N GLN A 41 13.30 1.23 -13.75
CA GLN A 41 14.21 0.79 -14.80
C GLN A 41 15.55 0.35 -14.22
N GLY A 42 16.00 -0.82 -14.67
CA GLY A 42 17.32 -1.37 -14.43
C GLY A 42 18.42 -0.79 -15.34
N LEU A 43 19.68 -0.89 -14.92
CA LEU A 43 20.88 -0.78 -15.78
C LEU A 43 21.08 0.55 -16.53
N GLY A 44 20.44 1.63 -16.09
CA GLY A 44 20.69 2.99 -16.60
C GLY A 44 22.05 3.61 -16.20
N GLY A 45 22.90 2.87 -15.47
CA GLY A 45 24.25 3.30 -15.09
C GLY A 45 24.35 4.38 -14.00
N VAL A 46 23.22 4.91 -13.52
CA VAL A 46 23.19 6.07 -12.59
C VAL A 46 22.53 5.73 -11.24
N ARG A 47 21.76 4.65 -11.15
CA ARG A 47 20.98 4.30 -9.95
C ARG A 47 21.17 2.84 -9.58
N ASN A 48 21.25 2.57 -8.27
CA ASN A 48 21.16 1.22 -7.75
C ASN A 48 19.77 0.67 -8.04
N THR A 49 19.72 -0.48 -8.68
CA THR A 49 18.48 -1.18 -9.04
C THR A 49 18.06 -2.03 -7.85
N VAL A 50 17.03 -1.57 -7.13
CA VAL A 50 16.53 -2.22 -5.91
C VAL A 50 15.41 -3.21 -6.23
N PHE A 51 15.03 -3.34 -7.50
CA PHE A 51 13.81 -4.03 -7.90
C PHE A 51 14.08 -5.27 -8.75
N ASP A 52 13.34 -6.34 -8.46
CA ASP A 52 13.29 -7.54 -9.30
C ASP A 52 12.45 -7.22 -10.53
N GLU A 53 13.11 -7.01 -11.67
CA GLU A 53 12.41 -6.72 -12.92
C GLU A 53 11.65 -7.93 -13.46
N GLY A 54 11.84 -9.13 -12.90
CA GLY A 54 11.27 -10.38 -13.38
C GLY A 54 12.29 -11.26 -14.09
N SER A 55 11.79 -12.31 -14.74
CA SER A 55 12.65 -13.31 -15.36
C SER A 55 13.15 -12.86 -16.75
N TYR A 56 14.44 -13.08 -17.02
CA TYR A 56 15.04 -12.80 -18.32
C TYR A 56 15.10 -14.03 -19.21
N TRP A 57 15.06 -13.80 -20.52
CA TRP A 57 15.18 -14.87 -21.49
C TRP A 57 16.56 -15.51 -21.41
N SER A 58 16.57 -16.83 -21.30
CA SER A 58 17.77 -17.65 -21.41
C SER A 58 17.44 -18.94 -22.15
N LYS A 59 18.46 -19.69 -22.55
CA LYS A 59 18.27 -21.02 -23.17
C LYS A 59 17.42 -21.93 -22.29
N ASP A 60 17.53 -21.79 -20.97
CA ASP A 60 16.83 -22.60 -19.99
C ASP A 60 15.52 -21.94 -19.49
N ASN A 61 15.29 -20.67 -19.81
CA ASN A 61 14.07 -19.91 -19.51
C ASN A 61 13.52 -19.20 -20.76
N VAL A 62 12.79 -19.96 -21.58
CA VAL A 62 12.22 -19.45 -22.84
C VAL A 62 10.94 -18.63 -22.65
N ASN A 63 10.28 -18.73 -21.50
CA ASN A 63 9.02 -18.03 -21.17
C ASN A 63 9.27 -16.83 -20.27
N ALA A 64 10.31 -16.04 -20.58
CA ALA A 64 10.68 -14.90 -19.78
C ALA A 64 9.67 -13.76 -19.87
N ASP A 65 9.42 -13.12 -18.73
CA ASP A 65 8.43 -12.05 -18.61
C ASP A 65 8.97 -10.69 -19.07
N VAL A 66 10.29 -10.57 -19.16
CA VAL A 66 10.98 -9.30 -19.40
C VAL A 66 12.05 -9.41 -20.49
N PRO A 67 12.12 -8.43 -21.41
CA PRO A 67 13.18 -8.38 -22.42
C PRO A 67 14.55 -8.18 -21.77
N LEU A 68 15.57 -8.80 -22.37
CA LEU A 68 16.95 -8.68 -21.90
C LEU A 68 17.38 -7.20 -21.83
N PRO A 69 17.90 -6.75 -20.67
CA PRO A 69 18.35 -5.39 -20.53
C PRO A 69 19.62 -5.19 -21.36
N ARG A 70 19.71 -4.03 -22.03
CA ARG A 70 20.85 -3.69 -22.89
C ARG A 70 21.76 -2.72 -22.17
N TRP A 71 23.01 -3.12 -21.97
CA TRP A 71 24.04 -2.26 -21.40
C TRP A 71 24.45 -1.18 -22.42
N GLN A 72 24.46 0.11 -22.02
CA GLN A 72 24.92 1.26 -22.82
C GLN A 72 24.16 1.60 -24.12
N VAL A 73 23.05 0.94 -24.41
CA VAL A 73 22.18 1.32 -25.55
C VAL A 73 20.92 1.99 -25.00
N GLN A 74 20.65 3.22 -25.46
CA GLN A 74 19.38 3.89 -25.20
C GLN A 74 18.25 3.04 -25.80
N ALA A 75 17.51 2.34 -24.94
CA ALA A 75 16.30 1.67 -25.35
C ALA A 75 15.27 2.73 -25.73
N SER A 76 14.60 2.55 -26.87
CA SER A 76 13.51 3.43 -27.29
C SER A 76 12.38 3.38 -26.26
N ASP A 77 11.80 4.53 -25.90
CA ASP A 77 10.70 4.60 -24.92
C ASP A 77 9.47 3.77 -25.34
N TYR A 78 9.32 3.51 -26.64
CA TYR A 78 8.27 2.66 -27.19
C TYR A 78 8.47 1.16 -26.88
N THR A 79 9.66 0.74 -26.41
CA THR A 79 9.94 -0.66 -26.07
C THR A 79 9.41 -1.08 -24.70
N ASN A 80 8.96 -0.12 -23.88
CA ASN A 80 8.48 -0.39 -22.53
C ASN A 80 7.09 -1.06 -22.51
N GLY A 81 6.24 -0.79 -23.51
CA GLY A 81 4.90 -1.39 -23.61
C GLY A 81 4.10 -1.32 -22.30
N THR A 82 3.60 -2.47 -21.84
CA THR A 82 2.88 -2.65 -20.57
C THR A 82 3.77 -3.12 -19.41
N ARG A 83 5.09 -3.23 -19.61
CA ARG A 83 6.04 -3.81 -18.64
C ARG A 83 6.00 -3.15 -17.26
N PHE A 84 5.73 -1.84 -17.24
CA PHE A 84 5.66 -1.05 -16.01
C PHE A 84 4.24 -0.86 -15.50
N MET A 85 3.24 -1.45 -16.16
CA MET A 85 1.84 -1.32 -15.78
C MET A 85 1.43 -2.44 -14.83
N PHE A 86 1.26 -2.08 -13.55
CA PHE A 86 0.83 -3.00 -12.50
C PHE A 86 -0.64 -2.76 -12.14
N ASP A 87 -1.29 -3.80 -11.60
CA ASP A 87 -2.57 -3.63 -10.93
C ASP A 87 -2.32 -2.85 -9.64
N GLY A 88 -2.85 -1.64 -9.59
CA GLY A 88 -2.74 -0.78 -8.43
C GLY A 88 -3.89 -0.92 -7.46
N SER A 89 -4.73 -1.96 -7.61
CA SER A 89 -5.79 -2.24 -6.67
C SER A 89 -5.19 -2.56 -5.31
N TYR A 90 -5.77 -1.99 -4.27
CA TYR A 90 -5.29 -2.18 -2.91
C TYR A 90 -6.41 -2.09 -1.90
N LEU A 91 -6.17 -2.70 -0.74
CA LEU A 91 -6.94 -2.53 0.48
C LEU A 91 -5.96 -2.15 1.58
N ARG A 92 -6.21 -1.07 2.31
CA ARG A 92 -5.36 -0.60 3.41
C ARG A 92 -6.15 -0.54 4.70
N LEU A 93 -5.60 -1.11 5.77
CA LEU A 93 -6.04 -0.83 7.14
C LEU A 93 -5.48 0.53 7.54
N LYS A 94 -6.26 1.59 7.30
CA LYS A 94 -5.83 2.97 7.52
C LYS A 94 -5.78 3.33 8.99
N TYR A 95 -6.76 2.89 9.75
CA TYR A 95 -6.84 3.22 11.16
C TYR A 95 -7.44 2.07 11.95
N ALA A 96 -6.87 1.77 13.09
CA ALA A 96 -7.49 0.91 14.09
C ALA A 96 -7.28 1.53 15.48
N GLU A 97 -8.33 1.55 16.29
CA GLU A 97 -8.31 1.97 17.68
C GLU A 97 -9.03 0.93 18.52
N ILE A 98 -8.41 0.57 19.65
CA ILE A 98 -9.06 -0.19 20.71
C ILE A 98 -8.91 0.61 21.98
N SER A 99 -10.01 0.77 22.71
CA SER A 99 -10.03 1.53 23.94
C SER A 99 -10.92 0.89 25.00
N TYR A 100 -10.62 1.17 26.25
CA TYR A 100 -11.39 0.76 27.40
C TYR A 100 -11.63 1.94 28.33
N THR A 101 -12.90 2.17 28.66
CA THR A 101 -13.34 3.26 29.52
C THR A 101 -13.75 2.72 30.89
N PHE A 102 -12.91 2.96 31.89
CA PHE A 102 -13.23 2.75 33.29
C PHE A 102 -14.14 3.90 33.76
N SER A 103 -15.28 3.56 34.36
CA SER A 103 -16.27 4.54 34.82
C SER A 103 -16.90 4.23 36.18
N LYS A 104 -16.79 2.99 36.66
CA LYS A 104 -17.45 2.52 37.90
C LYS A 104 -16.52 1.81 38.87
N GLU A 105 -15.21 1.87 38.65
CA GLU A 105 -14.25 1.10 39.44
C GLU A 105 -13.98 1.74 40.81
N PRO A 106 -13.95 0.96 41.91
CA PRO A 106 -13.76 1.50 43.26
C PRO A 106 -12.46 2.29 43.46
N PHE A 107 -11.40 1.96 42.69
CA PHE A 107 -10.13 2.69 42.76
C PHE A 107 -10.24 4.11 42.19
N MET A 108 -11.16 4.36 41.25
CA MET A 108 -11.34 5.67 40.65
C MET A 108 -11.93 6.68 41.64
N GLN A 109 -12.85 6.22 42.49
CA GLN A 109 -13.43 7.04 43.55
C GLN A 109 -12.37 7.47 44.58
N ARG A 110 -11.39 6.60 44.88
CA ARG A 110 -10.27 6.92 45.78
C ARG A 110 -9.31 7.94 45.18
N LEU A 111 -9.19 7.98 43.85
CA LEU A 111 -8.36 8.94 43.12
C LEU A 111 -9.11 10.22 42.72
N GLY A 112 -10.41 10.33 43.01
CA GLY A 112 -11.25 11.47 42.63
C GLY A 112 -11.55 11.56 41.13
N LEU A 113 -11.41 10.46 40.39
CA LEU A 113 -11.60 10.42 38.93
C LEU A 113 -13.03 10.00 38.56
N THR A 114 -13.65 10.73 37.62
CA THR A 114 -15.01 10.45 37.13
C THR A 114 -15.03 9.44 35.97
N SER A 115 -14.03 9.49 35.08
CA SER A 115 -13.89 8.60 33.93
C SER A 115 -12.43 8.49 33.53
N LEU A 116 -11.97 7.30 33.17
CA LEU A 116 -10.63 7.05 32.65
C LEU A 116 -10.74 6.21 31.37
N LYS A 117 -10.35 6.78 30.23
CA LYS A 117 -10.27 6.07 28.94
C LYS A 117 -8.82 5.75 28.63
N LEU A 118 -8.49 4.47 28.52
CA LEU A 118 -7.23 4.01 27.94
C LEU A 118 -7.48 3.61 26.50
N PHE A 119 -6.63 4.04 25.57
CA PHE A 119 -6.74 3.71 24.17
C PHE A 119 -5.38 3.41 23.56
N VAL A 120 -5.38 2.55 22.55
CA VAL A 120 -4.25 2.27 21.69
C VAL A 120 -4.77 2.39 20.27
N ASN A 121 -4.07 3.20 19.45
CA ASN A 121 -4.41 3.35 18.05
C ASN A 121 -3.18 3.19 17.16
N GLY A 122 -3.43 3.01 15.87
CA GLY A 122 -2.40 2.92 14.86
C GLY A 122 -2.91 3.41 13.52
N ASN A 123 -2.00 4.00 12.74
CA ASN A 123 -2.26 4.51 11.39
C ASN A 123 -1.45 3.71 10.37
N ASN A 124 -2.03 3.46 9.20
CA ASN A 124 -1.42 2.73 8.08
C ASN A 124 -0.78 1.41 8.53
N LEU A 125 -1.57 0.59 9.21
CA LEU A 125 -1.09 -0.60 9.89
C LEU A 125 -0.75 -1.74 8.93
N TYR A 126 -1.48 -1.83 7.81
CA TYR A 126 -1.30 -2.91 6.85
C TYR A 126 -1.82 -2.54 5.46
N LEU A 127 -1.10 -2.98 4.42
CA LEU A 127 -1.49 -2.86 3.02
C LEU A 127 -1.59 -4.25 2.37
N TRP A 128 -2.74 -4.54 1.76
CA TRP A 128 -2.91 -5.62 0.79
C TRP A 128 -2.87 -5.04 -0.61
N THR A 129 -1.90 -5.46 -1.41
CA THR A 129 -1.75 -5.03 -2.79
C THR A 129 -1.01 -6.08 -3.62
N GLU A 130 -1.27 -6.10 -4.92
CA GLU A 130 -0.45 -6.81 -5.91
C GLU A 130 0.65 -5.91 -6.47
N MET A 131 0.72 -4.65 -6.01
CA MET A 131 1.78 -3.75 -6.40
C MET A 131 3.12 -4.21 -5.82
N PRO A 132 4.20 -4.02 -6.59
CA PRO A 132 5.54 -4.27 -6.10
C PRO A 132 6.05 -3.30 -5.02
N ASP A 133 5.30 -2.23 -4.71
CA ASP A 133 5.68 -1.17 -3.76
C ASP A 133 4.43 -0.63 -3.02
N ASP A 134 4.61 -0.10 -1.81
CA ASP A 134 3.57 0.46 -0.91
C ASP A 134 3.43 1.99 -1.08
N ARG A 135 3.57 2.51 -2.31
CA ARG A 135 3.44 3.96 -2.54
C ARG A 135 1.97 4.37 -2.43
N GLU A 136 1.64 5.18 -1.42
CA GLU A 136 0.30 5.79 -1.31
C GLU A 136 -0.01 6.77 -2.45
N THR A 137 1.02 7.36 -3.07
CA THR A 137 0.89 8.41 -4.08
C THR A 137 1.66 8.07 -5.34
N ASN A 138 1.02 8.35 -6.49
CA ASN A 138 1.60 8.23 -7.82
C ASN A 138 2.44 9.47 -8.19
N THR A 139 3.15 10.07 -7.24
CA THR A 139 4.24 10.97 -7.62
C THR A 139 5.36 10.07 -8.12
N GLY A 140 5.35 9.82 -9.43
CA GLY A 140 6.59 9.61 -10.16
C GLY A 140 7.45 10.82 -9.86
N GLY A 141 8.27 10.70 -8.83
CA GLY A 141 9.05 11.79 -8.26
C GLY A 141 10.05 12.28 -9.29
N TRP A 142 9.66 13.31 -10.03
CA TRP A 142 10.56 14.40 -10.39
C TRP A 142 10.60 15.47 -9.28
N SER A 143 10.47 15.04 -8.01
CA SER A 143 10.94 15.84 -6.89
C SER A 143 12.43 15.53 -6.73
N ALA A 144 13.25 16.38 -7.33
CA ALA A 144 14.62 16.64 -6.87
C ALA A 144 14.59 17.17 -5.43
#